data_AF-A0A4C1VJF6-F1
#
_entry.id   AF-A0A4C1VJF6-F1
#
_cell.length_a   1.000
_cell.length_b   1.000
_cell.length_c   1.000
_cell.angle_alpha   90.00
_cell.angle_beta   90.00
_cell.angle_gamma   90.00
#
_symmetry.space_group_name_H-M   'P 1'
#
loop_
_entity.id
_entity.type
_entity.pdbx_description
1 polymer ?
#
loop_
_entity_poly.entity_id
_entity_poly.type
_entity_poly.pdbx_seq_one_letter_code
_entity_poly.pdbx_strand_id
1 'polypeptide(L)'
;MHRYQPRIHLVKLRDGGGPITDLAREQHRTFVFPETVFTAVTAYQNQLITKLKIDSNPFAKGFRDSSRLTDFDSFAALQFGAAAAGPSGPEMNKD
;
A
#
# COMPACT_ATOMS: atom_id res chain seq x y z
N MET A 1 6.26 11.63 0.12
CA MET A 1 4.85 11.37 -0.24
C MET A 1 4.69 11.58 -1.73
N HIS A 2 4.75 10.51 -2.52
CA HIS A 2 4.71 10.61 -3.98
C HIS A 2 3.39 10.06 -4.51
N ARG A 3 2.84 10.73 -5.53
CA ARG A 3 1.61 10.34 -6.22
C ARG A 3 1.96 9.48 -7.44
N TYR A 4 1.25 8.37 -7.62
CA TYR A 4 1.45 7.41 -8.69
C TYR A 4 0.16 7.14 -9.46
N GLN A 5 0.29 6.88 -10.77
CA GLN A 5 -0.78 6.46 -11.66
C GLN A 5 -0.49 5.04 -12.16
N PRO A 6 -1.25 4.02 -11.73
CA PRO A 6 -1.17 2.68 -12.32
C PRO A 6 -1.50 2.72 -13.81
N ARG A 7 -0.81 1.87 -14.57
CA ARG A 7 -0.99 1.67 -16.02
C ARG A 7 -0.99 0.17 -16.31
N ILE A 8 -1.91 -0.28 -17.14
CA ILE A 8 -1.98 -1.67 -17.59
C ILE A 8 -1.54 -1.73 -19.05
N HIS A 9 -0.61 -2.64 -19.35
CA HIS A 9 -0.06 -2.83 -20.68
C HIS A 9 -0.46 -4.22 -21.20
N LEU A 10 -1.22 -4.26 -22.30
CA LEU A 10 -1.50 -5.49 -23.04
C LEU A 10 -0.50 -5.61 -24.17
N VAL A 11 0.35 -6.64 -24.13
CA VAL A 11 1.43 -6.85 -25.10
C VAL A 11 1.12 -8.07 -25.94
N LYS A 12 1.20 -7.94 -27.26
CA LYS A 12 1.13 -9.10 -28.16
C LYS A 12 2.51 -9.73 -28.26
N LEU A 13 2.65 -10.95 -27.77
CA LEU A 13 3.90 -11.70 -27.86
C LEU A 13 4.18 -12.09 -29.32
N ARG A 14 5.47 -12.09 -29.68
CA ARG A 14 5.95 -12.61 -30.96
C ARG A 14 6.12 -14.13 -30.85
N ASP A 15 5.88 -14.86 -31.94
CA ASP A 15 6.16 -16.30 -31.98
C ASP A 15 7.65 -16.55 -31.77
N GLY A 16 7.99 -17.38 -30.77
CA GLY A 16 9.38 -17.62 -30.35
C GLY A 16 10.04 -16.44 -29.62
N GLY A 17 9.29 -15.42 -29.24
CA GLY A 17 9.79 -14.26 -28.51
C GLY A 17 10.20 -14.58 -27.07
N GLY A 18 11.37 -14.10 -26.66
CA GLY A 18 11.84 -14.17 -25.28
C GLY A 18 11.08 -13.23 -24.33
N PRO A 19 11.50 -13.14 -23.05
CA PRO A 19 10.87 -12.25 -22.09
C PRO A 19 10.90 -10.78 -22.56
N ILE A 20 9.85 -10.02 -22.22
CA ILE A 20 9.74 -8.60 -22.55
C ILE A 20 10.76 -7.82 -21.71
N THR A 21 11.76 -7.24 -22.37
CA THR A 21 12.80 -6.41 -21.71
C THR A 21 12.59 -4.92 -21.94
N ASP A 22 11.97 -4.54 -23.06
CA ASP A 22 11.67 -3.16 -23.41
C ASP A 22 10.30 -3.07 -24.09
N LEU A 23 9.35 -2.45 -23.39
CA LEU A 23 7.97 -2.30 -23.85
C LEU A 23 7.86 -1.45 -25.13
N ALA A 24 8.77 -0.49 -25.35
CA ALA A 24 8.71 0.39 -26.52
C ALA A 24 8.95 -0.36 -27.85
N ARG A 25 9.60 -1.53 -27.79
CA ARG A 25 9.89 -2.38 -28.95
C ARG A 25 8.80 -3.40 -29.23
N GLU A 26 7.82 -3.49 -28.34
CA GLU A 26 6.73 -4.44 -28.44
C GLU A 26 5.45 -3.82 -29.01
N GLN A 27 4.70 -4.65 -29.75
CA GLN A 27 3.35 -4.28 -30.12
C GLN A 27 2.46 -4.35 -28.87
N HIS A 28 2.08 -3.20 -28.34
CA HIS A 28 1.31 -3.12 -27.11
C HIS A 28 0.24 -2.05 -27.16
N ARG A 29 -0.73 -2.18 -26.25
CA ARG A 29 -1.72 -1.14 -25.94
C ARG A 29 -1.69 -0.84 -24.45
N THR A 30 -1.71 0.44 -24.12
CA THR A 30 -1.71 0.90 -22.72
C THR A 30 -3.08 1.43 -22.34
N PHE A 31 -3.54 1.04 -21.15
CA PHE A 31 -4.78 1.51 -20.53
C PHE A 31 -4.47 2.20 -19.21
N VAL A 32 -5.13 3.34 -18.98
CA VAL A 32 -4.95 4.17 -17.79
C VAL A 32 -6.32 4.49 -17.22
N PHE A 33 -6.47 4.26 -15.92
CA PHE A 33 -7.70 4.48 -15.17
C PHE A 33 -7.45 5.61 -14.16
N PRO A 34 -7.88 6.86 -14.42
CA PRO A 34 -7.59 8.01 -13.55
C PRO A 34 -8.05 7.84 -12.09
N GLU A 35 -9.11 7.05 -11.87
CA GLU A 35 -9.65 6.71 -10.55
C GLU A 35 -8.70 5.84 -9.71
N THR A 36 -7.67 5.25 -10.32
CA THR A 36 -6.68 4.39 -9.64
C THR A 36 -5.44 5.13 -9.14
N VAL A 37 -5.39 6.46 -9.28
CA VAL A 37 -4.29 7.28 -8.74
C VAL A 37 -4.23 7.17 -7.22
N PHE A 38 -3.03 6.98 -6.67
CA PHE A 38 -2.83 6.90 -5.23
C PHE A 38 -1.53 7.59 -4.79
N THR A 39 -1.37 7.79 -3.49
CA THR A 39 -0.11 8.27 -2.87
C THR A 39 0.52 7.13 -2.10
N ALA A 40 1.79 6.83 -2.34
CA ALA A 40 2.52 5.83 -1.58
C ALA A 40 2.86 6.38 -0.18
N VAL A 41 2.64 5.57 0.84
CA VAL A 41 2.81 5.93 2.26
C VAL A 41 3.40 4.76 3.04
N THR A 42 4.12 5.05 4.13
CA THR A 42 4.56 4.04 5.10
C THR A 42 3.47 3.68 6.11
N ALA A 43 2.57 4.63 6.40
CA ALA A 43 1.39 4.44 7.26
C ALA A 43 0.24 5.34 6.77
N TYR A 44 -1.00 4.89 6.98
CA TYR A 44 -2.19 5.68 6.63
C TYR A 44 -2.22 6.99 7.42
N GLN A 45 -2.46 8.09 6.71
CA GLN A 45 -2.60 9.43 7.30
C GLN A 45 -4.09 9.81 7.49
N ASN A 46 -4.96 9.36 6.58
CA ASN A 46 -6.38 9.66 6.61
C ASN A 46 -7.16 8.49 7.22
N GLN A 47 -7.82 8.72 8.36
CA GLN A 47 -8.58 7.69 9.09
C GLN A 47 -9.79 7.16 8.31
N LEU A 48 -10.39 7.96 7.42
CA LEU A 48 -11.49 7.49 6.56
C LEU A 48 -10.99 6.44 5.56
N ILE A 49 -9.77 6.60 5.05
CA ILE A 49 -9.14 5.58 4.20
C ILE A 49 -8.83 4.33 5.01
N THR A 50 -8.31 4.47 6.23
CA THR A 50 -8.08 3.33 7.13
C THR A 50 -9.36 2.53 7.35
N LYS A 51 -10.46 3.22 7.72
CA LYS A 51 -11.77 2.59 7.92
C LYS A 51 -12.27 1.89 6.66
N LEU A 52 -12.26 2.57 5.52
CA LEU A 52 -12.66 2.00 4.23
C LEU A 52 -11.85 0.73 3.89
N LYS A 53 -10.54 0.75 4.15
CA LYS A 53 -9.65 -0.40 3.91
C LYS A 53 -9.93 -1.56 4.86
N ILE A 54 -10.22 -1.31 6.13
CA ILE A 54 -10.62 -2.35 7.11
C ILE A 54 -11.95 -3.00 6.70
N ASP A 55 -12.92 -2.19 6.31
CA ASP A 55 -14.26 -2.66 5.92
C ASP A 55 -14.20 -3.48 4.63
N SER A 56 -13.40 -3.05 3.64
CA SER A 56 -13.37 -3.66 2.30
C SER A 56 -12.41 -4.84 2.15
N ASN A 57 -11.29 -4.86 2.89
CA ASN A 57 -10.26 -5.89 2.72
C ASN A 57 -10.52 -7.12 3.62
N PRO A 58 -10.71 -8.33 3.06
CA PRO A 58 -10.95 -9.55 3.85
C PRO A 58 -9.84 -9.88 4.86
N PHE A 59 -8.58 -9.53 4.54
CA PHE A 59 -7.44 -9.78 5.42
C PHE A 59 -7.39 -8.86 6.65
N ALA A 60 -8.18 -7.77 6.64
CA ALA A 60 -8.26 -6.82 7.74
C ALA A 60 -9.48 -7.04 8.65
N LYS A 61 -10.23 -8.14 8.47
CA LYS A 61 -11.50 -8.37 9.18
C LYS A 61 -11.40 -8.32 10.71
N GLY A 62 -10.26 -8.71 11.29
CA GLY A 62 -10.05 -8.71 12.75
C GLY A 62 -10.05 -7.31 13.38
N PHE A 63 -9.85 -6.26 12.58
CA PHE A 63 -9.87 -4.87 13.04
C PHE A 63 -11.26 -4.22 12.94
N ARG A 64 -12.24 -4.92 12.35
CA ARG A 64 -13.61 -4.40 12.20
C ARG A 64 -14.31 -4.27 13.54
N ASP A 65 -14.16 -5.27 14.41
CA ASP A 65 -14.83 -5.30 15.72
C ASP A 65 -14.19 -4.34 16.73
N SER A 66 -12.88 -4.11 16.62
CA SER A 66 -12.17 -3.11 17.43
C SER A 66 -12.71 -1.70 17.22
N SER A 67 -13.17 -1.37 15.99
CA SER A 67 -13.76 -0.06 15.70
C SER A 67 -15.09 0.19 16.44
N ARG A 68 -15.79 -0.87 16.88
CA ARG A 68 -17.06 -0.76 17.63
C ARG A 68 -16.83 -0.55 19.13
N LEU A 69 -15.67 -0.91 19.66
CA LEU A 69 -15.33 -0.75 21.08
C LEU A 69 -14.59 0.56 21.35
N THR A 70 -13.98 1.18 20.33
CA THR A 70 -13.15 2.37 20.51
C THR A 70 -13.89 3.71 20.44
N ASP A 71 -15.21 3.74 20.18
CA ASP A 71 -15.95 5.01 20.28
C ASP A 71 -15.91 5.59 21.71
N PHE A 72 -15.63 4.76 22.74
CA PHE A 72 -15.43 5.23 24.12
C PHE A 72 -13.95 5.43 24.54
N ASP A 73 -12.98 4.78 23.88
CA ASP A 73 -11.55 4.82 24.28
C ASP A 73 -10.66 5.70 23.36
N SER A 74 -11.20 6.23 22.25
CA SER A 74 -10.41 7.02 21.27
C SER A 74 -9.94 8.40 21.79
N PHE A 75 -10.41 8.84 22.96
CA PHE A 75 -9.91 10.08 23.59
C PHE A 75 -8.62 9.85 24.40
N ALA A 76 -8.35 8.64 24.89
CA ALA A 76 -7.21 8.39 25.77
C ALA A 76 -5.92 8.02 25.02
N ALA A 77 -6.01 7.31 23.90
CA ALA A 77 -4.82 6.85 23.16
C ALA A 77 -4.10 7.96 22.36
N LEU A 78 -4.76 9.09 22.11
CA LEU A 78 -4.15 10.25 21.45
C LEU A 78 -3.31 11.14 22.38
N GLN A 79 -3.37 10.92 23.71
CA GLN A 79 -2.60 11.72 24.67
C GLN A 79 -1.31 11.05 25.15
N PHE A 80 -1.15 9.72 25.02
CA PHE A 80 0.09 9.04 25.40
C PHE A 80 0.45 7.87 24.46
N GLY A 81 1.39 8.14 23.55
CA GLY A 81 2.47 7.20 23.21
C GLY A 81 2.13 5.93 22.41
N ALA A 82 2.40 5.97 21.10
CA ALA A 82 2.85 4.80 20.36
C ALA A 82 4.06 5.17 19.47
N ALA A 83 5.11 5.67 20.12
CA ALA A 83 6.46 5.42 19.66
C ALA A 83 6.86 4.05 20.21
N ALA A 84 6.69 3.00 19.41
CA ALA A 84 7.21 1.66 19.70
C ALA A 84 7.76 1.10 18.38
N ALA A 85 9.06 1.22 18.18
CA ALA A 85 10.03 0.15 18.45
C ALA A 85 10.30 -0.67 17.17
N GLY A 86 11.25 -0.16 16.36
CA GLY A 86 11.95 -1.04 15.42
C GLY A 86 12.85 -1.99 16.21
N PRO A 87 13.03 -3.26 15.78
CA PRO A 87 13.94 -4.15 16.45
C PRO A 87 15.37 -3.62 16.29
N SER A 88 16.02 -3.35 17.42
CA SER A 88 17.46 -3.12 17.49
C SER A 88 18.19 -4.35 16.96
N GLY A 89 18.70 -4.27 15.73
CA GLY A 89 19.65 -5.24 15.19
C GLY A 89 20.99 -5.14 15.95
N PRO A 90 21.74 -6.24 16.07
CA PRO A 90 22.99 -6.24 16.82
C PRO A 90 24.02 -5.38 16.09
N GLU A 91 24.69 -4.54 16.87
CA GLU A 91 25.80 -3.68 16.51
C GLU A 91 26.98 -4.53 16.03
N MET A 92 27.26 -4.52 14.71
CA MET A 92 28.52 -5.06 14.19
C MET A 92 29.64 -4.07 14.52
N ASN A 93 30.48 -4.44 15.50
CA ASN A 93 31.75 -3.77 15.74
C ASN A 93 32.62 -3.85 14.49
N LYS A 94 33.18 -2.70 14.12
CA LYS A 94 34.27 -2.57 13.16
C LYS A 94 35.54 -3.17 13.77
N ASP A 95 36.14 -4.11 13.05
CA ASP A 95 37.58 -4.26 12.87
C ASP A 95 37.82 -4.66 11.42
#